data_AF-P78457-F1
#
_entry.id   AF-P78457-F1
#
_cell.length_a   1.000
_cell.length_b   1.000
_cell.length_c   1.000
_cell.angle_alpha   90.00
_cell.angle_beta   90.00
_cell.angle_gamma   90.00
#
_symmetry.space_group_name_H-M   'P 1'
#
loop_
_entity.id
_entity.type
_entity.pdbx_description
1 polymer ?
#
loop_
_entity_poly.entity_id
_entity_poly.type
_entity_poly.pdbx_seq_one_letter_code
_entity_poly.pdbx_strand_id
1 'polypeptide(L)' 'VRIGLIQGNRVLVVHDGFEGLAKGQIEEAGWSYVGGWTGQGGSKLGTK' A
#
# COMPACT_ATOMS: atom_id res chain seq x y z
N VAL A 1 -3.17 5.22 -3.40
CA VAL A 1 -3.33 5.62 -1.98
C VAL A 1 -3.84 7.05 -1.83
N ARG A 2 -3.06 8.12 -2.11
CA ARG A 2 -3.48 9.51 -1.82
C ARG A 2 -4.80 9.96 -2.48
N ILE A 3 -5.03 9.62 -3.74
CA ILE A 3 -6.29 9.97 -4.44
C ILE A 3 -7.50 9.29 -3.79
N GLY A 4 -7.38 8.01 -3.42
CA GLY A 4 -8.45 7.28 -2.73
C GLY A 4 -8.77 7.88 -1.36
N LEU A 5 -7.74 8.24 -0.58
CA LEU A 5 -7.91 8.89 0.72
C LEU A 5 -8.59 10.28 0.58
N ILE A 6 -8.22 11.07 -0.43
CA ILE A 6 -8.85 12.38 -0.70
C ILE A 6 -10.34 12.23 -1.04
N GLN A 7 -10.70 11.16 -1.74
CA GLN A 7 -12.09 10.85 -2.07
C GLN A 7 -12.89 10.30 -0.88
N GLY A 8 -12.29 10.19 0.31
CA GLY A 8 -12.92 9.63 1.50
C GLY A 8 -12.97 8.10 1.52
N ASN A 9 -12.28 7.44 0.58
CA ASN A 9 -12.23 5.99 0.54
C ASN A 9 -11.22 5.44 1.54
N ARG A 10 -11.58 4.31 2.14
CA ARG A 10 -10.67 3.52 2.97
C ARG A 10 -9.77 2.69 2.06
N VAL A 11 -8.47 2.99 2.07
CA VAL A 11 -7.50 2.34 1.17
C VAL A 11 -6.78 1.23 1.91
N LEU A 12 -6.79 0.03 1.34
CA LEU A 12 -6.02 -1.12 1.79
C LEU A 12 -4.84 -1.36 0.85
N VAL A 13 -3.73 -1.83 1.39
CA VAL A 13 -2.56 -2.25 0.63
C VAL A 13 -2.26 -3.72 0.92
N VAL A 14 -1.71 -4.39 -0.08
CA VAL A 14 -1.35 -5.80 -0.03
C VAL A 14 0.15 -5.89 -0.19
N HIS A 15 0.78 -6.64 0.72
CA HIS A 15 2.21 -6.96 0.62
C HIS A 15 2.41 -8.18 -0.27
N ASP A 16 3.57 -8.30 -0.91
CA ASP A 16 4.00 -9.47 -1.68
C ASP A 16 2.96 -9.95 -2.72
N GLY A 17 2.32 -8.99 -3.40
CA GLY A 17 1.48 -9.25 -4.56
C GLY A 17 0.32 -10.23 -4.29
N PHE A 18 0.17 -11.22 -5.17
CA PHE A 18 -0.90 -12.22 -5.04
C PHE A 18 -0.61 -13.24 -3.95
N GLU A 19 0.67 -13.50 -3.65
CA GLU A 19 1.06 -14.41 -2.57
C GLU A 19 0.63 -13.84 -1.21
N GLY A 20 0.92 -12.57 -0.95
CA GLY A 20 0.48 -11.95 0.30
C GLY A 20 -1.03 -11.71 0.33
N LEU A 21 -1.69 -11.51 -0.81
CA LEU A 21 -3.16 -11.53 -0.86
C LEU A 21 -3.72 -12.87 -0.38
N ALA A 22 -3.18 -13.98 -0.88
CA ALA A 22 -3.61 -15.32 -0.48
C ALA A 22 -3.34 -15.63 1.00
N LYS A 23 -2.29 -15.02 1.57
CA LYS A 23 -1.93 -15.13 2.99
C LYS A 23 -2.64 -14.12 3.89
N GLY A 24 -3.46 -13.22 3.34
CA GLY A 24 -4.15 -12.17 4.10
C GLY A 24 -3.22 -11.06 4.63
N GLN A 25 -2.07 -10.83 3.99
CA GLN A 25 -1.13 -9.76 4.33
C GLN A 25 -1.64 -8.40 3.82
N ILE A 26 -2.75 -7.96 4.40
CA ILE A 26 -3.47 -6.75 4.04
C ILE A 26 -3.38 -5.76 5.20
N GLU A 27 -3.01 -4.52 4.91
CA GLU A 27 -3.02 -3.44 5.91
C GLU A 27 -3.71 -2.18 5.39
N GLU A 28 -4.17 -1.32 6.30
CA GLU A 28 -4.80 -0.06 5.96
C GLU A 28 -3.76 1.05 5.72
N ALA A 29 -3.81 1.67 4.54
CA ALA A 29 -2.88 2.71 4.15
C ALA A 29 -3.46 4.10 4.44
N GLY A 30 -2.94 4.75 5.47
CA GLY A 30 -3.24 6.13 5.81
C GLY A 30 -2.44 7.15 4.99
N TRP A 31 -2.72 8.44 5.22
CA TRP A 31 -2.03 9.54 4.53
C TRP A 31 -0.51 9.54 4.74
N SER A 32 -0.10 9.30 5.98
CA SER A 32 1.30 9.23 6.40
C SER A 32 2.01 7.96 5.91
N TYR A 33 1.28 6.91 5.53
CA TYR A 33 1.85 5.63 5.10
C TYR A 33 2.69 5.78 3.83
N VAL A 34 2.24 6.61 2.89
CA VAL A 34 2.97 6.95 1.65
C VAL A 34 3.80 8.24 1.78
N GLY A 35 4.03 8.72 3.00
CA GLY A 35 4.95 9.82 3.26
C GLY A 35 6.39 9.39 2.94
N GLY A 36 7.09 10.12 2.07
CA GLY A 36 8.50 9.85 1.75
C GLY A 36 8.77 8.72 0.74
N TRP A 37 7.74 8.19 0.07
CA TRP A 37 7.93 7.14 -0.95
C TRP A 37 8.42 7.70 -2.30
N THR A 38 8.19 8.99 -2.57
CA THR A 38 8.52 9.63 -3.86
C THR A 38 10.02 9.54 -4.23
N GLY A 39 10.91 9.39 -3.24
CA GLY A 39 12.37 9.32 -3.44
C GLY A 39 13.00 7.96 -3.20
N GLN A 40 12.21 6.89 -3.00
CA GLN A 40 12.75 5.56 -2.72
C GLN A 40 12.47 4.60 -3.88
N GLY A 41 13.53 3.99 -4.42
CA GLY A 41 13.44 2.99 -5.48
C GLY A 41 13.08 1.60 -4.97
N GLY A 42 12.61 0.73 -5.87
CA GLY A 42 12.12 -0.62 -5.55
C GLY A 42 10.62 -0.66 -5.24
N SER A 43 10.12 -1.80 -4.76
CA SER A 43 8.74 -1.92 -4.26
C SER A 43 8.76 -2.04 -2.74
N LYS A 44 8.23 -1.02 -2.05
CA LYS A 44 8.03 -1.08 -0.59
C LYS A 44 6.99 -2.10 -0.15
N LEU A 45 6.09 -2.47 -1.05
CA LEU A 45 5.06 -3.47 -0.82
C LEU A 45 5.54 -4.88 -1.20
N GLY A 46 6.75 -5.05 -1.72
CA GLY A 46 7.20 -6.31 -2.31
C GLY A 46 6.64 -6.53 -3.72
N THR A 47 7.14 -7.54 -4.44
CA THR A 47 6.76 -7.85 -5.84
C THR A 47 6.69 -9.35 -6.14
N LYS A 48 6.39 -10.20 -5.15
CA LYS A 48 6.28 -11.65 -5.39
C LYS A 48 4.93 -12.07 -5.98
#